data_AF-A0AAW5KCM1-F1
#
_entry.id   AF-A0AAW5KCM1-F1
#
_cell.length_a   1.000
_cell.length_b   1.000
_cell.length_c   1.000
_cell.angle_alpha   90.00
_cell.angle_beta   90.00
_cell.angle_gamma   90.00
#
_symmetry.space_group_name_H-M   'P 1'
#
loop_
_entity.id
_entity.type
_entity.pdbx_description
1 polymer ?
#
loop_
_entity_poly.entity_id
_entity_poly.type
_entity_poly.pdbx_seq_one_letter_code
_entity_poly.pdbx_strand_id
1 'polypeptide(L)'
;YNKFKDLVEIIMKKSYDVSVLNTICNATKERQTEAESIAESVDAMIVIGDKHSSNTQKLVEICRKACDNTYYIQTLDDLDLNQLGSVETVGITAGASTPNN
;
A
#
# COMPACT_ATOMS: atom_id res chain seq x y z
N TYR A 1 8.08 -4.27 16.04
CA TYR A 1 8.76 -3.20 15.30
C TYR A 1 7.93 -2.87 14.07
N ASN A 2 7.13 -1.82 14.17
CA ASN A 2 6.05 -1.44 13.26
C ASN A 2 6.57 -0.92 11.90
N LYS A 3 6.97 -1.84 11.01
CA LYS A 3 7.40 -1.52 9.63
C LYS A 3 6.41 -0.62 8.88
N PHE A 4 5.11 -0.78 9.14
CA PHE A 4 4.05 0.05 8.58
C PHE A 4 4.08 1.49 9.11
N LYS A 5 4.20 1.68 10.43
CA LYS A 5 4.28 3.02 11.04
C LYS A 5 5.55 3.75 10.61
N ASP A 6 6.69 3.06 10.60
CA ASP A 6 7.96 3.66 10.20
C ASP A 6 7.92 4.14 8.74
N LEU A 7 7.30 3.35 7.85
CA LEU A 7 7.11 3.71 6.45
C LEU A 7 6.17 4.91 6.28
N VAL A 8 5.05 4.89 6.98
CA VAL A 8 4.10 6.01 6.99
C VAL A 8 4.76 7.29 7.51
N GLU A 9 5.52 7.22 8.60
CA GLU A 9 6.25 8.38 9.14
C GLU A 9 7.29 8.93 8.16
N ILE A 10 8.01 8.07 7.42
CA ILE A 10 9.00 8.50 6.44
C ILE A 10 8.32 9.19 5.25
N ILE A 11 7.22 8.62 4.74
CA ILE A 11 6.49 9.21 3.60
C ILE A 11 5.81 10.53 4.03
N MET A 12 5.22 10.58 5.24
CA MET A 12 4.66 11.82 5.80
C MET A 12 5.71 12.92 6.00
N LYS A 13 6.94 12.57 6.41
CA LYS A 13 8.05 13.53 6.54
C LYS A 13 8.53 14.10 5.19
N LYS A 14 8.17 13.48 4.07
CA LYS A 14 8.58 13.92 2.73
C LYS A 14 7.59 14.88 2.05
N SER A 15 6.59 15.41 2.76
CA SER A 15 5.61 16.39 2.26
C SER A 15 4.69 15.90 1.14
N TYR A 16 4.44 14.58 1.08
CA TYR A 16 3.36 14.03 0.25
C TYR A 16 2.05 14.03 1.05
N ASP A 17 0.90 14.22 0.39
CA ASP A 17 -0.41 14.03 1.02
C ASP A 17 -0.69 12.52 1.09
N VAL A 18 -0.43 11.92 2.26
CA VAL A 18 -0.47 10.46 2.43
C VAL A 18 -1.78 10.05 3.10
N SER A 19 -2.64 9.34 2.35
CA SER A 19 -3.81 8.68 2.92
C SER A 19 -3.46 7.26 3.34
N VAL A 20 -3.35 7.05 4.65
CA VAL A 20 -2.96 5.77 5.24
C VAL A 20 -4.20 5.08 5.81
N LEU A 21 -4.75 4.11 5.08
CA LEU A 21 -5.88 3.33 5.56
C LEU A 21 -5.38 2.03 6.20
N ASN A 22 -5.51 1.92 7.52
CA ASN A 22 -5.07 0.75 8.27
C ASN A 22 -6.16 -0.33 8.24
N THR A 23 -6.18 -1.17 7.20
CA THR A 23 -7.21 -2.18 6.96
C THR A 23 -6.98 -3.47 7.78
N ILE A 24 -6.92 -3.37 9.11
CA ILE A 24 -6.85 -4.55 10.00
C ILE A 24 -8.28 -4.96 10.39
N CYS A 25 -9.01 -5.65 9.51
CA CYS A 25 -10.24 -6.33 9.92
C CYS A 25 -10.57 -7.58 9.08
N ASN A 26 -11.13 -8.59 9.73
CA ASN A 26 -11.21 -10.02 9.36
C ASN A 26 -12.01 -10.39 8.06
N ALA A 27 -12.20 -9.47 7.11
CA ALA A 27 -13.01 -9.66 5.90
C ALA A 27 -12.18 -9.47 4.62
N THR A 28 -11.72 -10.57 4.01
CA THR A 28 -10.92 -10.58 2.77
C THR A 28 -11.61 -9.85 1.60
N LYS A 29 -12.93 -9.73 1.62
CA LYS A 29 -13.72 -9.10 0.55
C LYS A 29 -13.82 -7.58 0.72
N GLU A 30 -14.06 -7.09 1.93
CA GLU A 30 -14.12 -5.65 2.22
C GLU A 30 -12.78 -4.98 1.96
N ARG A 31 -11.67 -5.62 2.37
CA ARG A 31 -10.30 -5.11 2.09
C ARG A 31 -10.00 -4.98 0.60
N GLN A 32 -10.53 -5.88 -0.21
CA GLN A 32 -10.33 -5.85 -1.66
C GLN A 32 -11.07 -4.67 -2.27
N THR A 33 -12.33 -4.47 -1.87
CA THR A 33 -13.15 -3.34 -2.33
C THR A 33 -12.59 -2.00 -1.84
N GLU A 34 -12.12 -1.91 -0.59
CA GLU A 34 -11.49 -0.69 -0.08
C GLU A 34 -10.18 -0.39 -0.81
N ALA A 35 -9.32 -1.38 -1.03
CA ALA A 35 -8.06 -1.17 -1.74
C ALA A 35 -8.28 -0.81 -3.22
N GLU A 36 -9.33 -1.34 -3.85
CA GLU A 36 -9.77 -0.95 -5.20
C GLU A 36 -10.22 0.51 -5.20
N SER A 37 -11.10 0.90 -4.27
CA SER A 37 -11.60 2.29 -4.19
C SER A 37 -10.49 3.30 -3.89
N ILE A 38 -9.51 2.94 -3.05
CA ILE A 38 -8.32 3.79 -2.85
C ILE A 38 -7.52 3.86 -4.14
N ALA A 39 -7.26 2.73 -4.80
CA ALA A 39 -6.49 2.70 -6.04
C ALA A 39 -7.11 3.57 -7.15
N GLU A 40 -8.44 3.67 -7.22
CA GLU A 40 -9.15 4.56 -8.16
C GLU A 40 -9.02 6.06 -7.83
N SER A 41 -8.63 6.41 -6.60
CA SER A 41 -8.59 7.79 -6.11
C SER A 41 -7.19 8.34 -5.87
N VAL A 42 -6.14 7.58 -6.21
CA VAL A 42 -4.74 7.97 -5.98
C VAL A 42 -3.91 7.80 -7.25
N ASP A 43 -2.84 8.59 -7.35
CA ASP A 43 -1.94 8.55 -8.51
C ASP A 43 -0.94 7.38 -8.43
N ALA A 44 -0.69 6.88 -7.20
CA ALA A 44 0.13 5.69 -6.95
C ALA A 44 -0.37 4.89 -5.75
N MET A 45 -0.25 3.57 -5.86
CA MET A 45 -0.58 2.63 -4.79
C MET A 45 0.67 1.92 -4.28
N ILE A 46 0.80 1.82 -2.97
CA ILE A 46 1.85 1.03 -2.31
C ILE A 46 1.19 -0.10 -1.53
N VAL A 47 1.48 -1.32 -1.94
CA VAL A 47 1.02 -2.54 -1.25
C VAL A 47 2.19 -3.13 -0.46
N ILE A 48 1.99 -3.33 0.83
CA ILE A 48 3.02 -3.86 1.73
C ILE A 48 2.63 -5.27 2.16
N GLY A 49 3.52 -6.24 1.95
CA GLY A 49 3.33 -7.58 2.48
C GLY A 49 4.22 -8.64 1.85
N ASP A 50 4.03 -9.89 2.29
CA ASP A 50 4.86 -11.02 1.87
C ASP A 50 4.54 -11.49 0.44
N LYS A 51 5.56 -11.57 -0.44
CA LYS A 51 5.45 -12.03 -1.84
C LYS A 51 4.83 -13.43 -1.96
N HIS A 52 4.91 -14.26 -0.92
CA HIS A 52 4.33 -15.60 -0.88
C HIS A 52 2.88 -15.63 -0.35
N SER A 53 2.36 -14.53 0.18
CA SER A 53 0.98 -14.45 0.66
C SER A 53 0.01 -14.31 -0.51
N SER A 54 -0.84 -15.32 -0.71
CA SER A 54 -1.90 -15.28 -1.73
C SER A 54 -2.84 -14.09 -1.54
N ASN A 55 -3.07 -13.67 -0.29
CA ASN A 55 -3.89 -12.49 0.00
C ASN A 55 -3.20 -11.21 -0.47
N THR A 56 -1.90 -11.05 -0.24
CA THR A 56 -1.15 -9.87 -0.69
C THR A 56 -1.06 -9.84 -2.22
N GLN A 57 -0.79 -10.97 -2.87
CA GLN A 57 -0.76 -11.06 -4.33
C GLN A 57 -2.10 -10.64 -4.94
N LYS A 58 -3.21 -11.10 -4.36
CA LYS A 58 -4.55 -10.73 -4.82
C LYS A 58 -4.82 -9.23 -4.66
N LEU A 59 -4.38 -8.64 -3.54
CA LEU A 59 -4.50 -7.21 -3.28
C LEU A 59 -3.71 -6.38 -4.31
N VAL A 60 -2.47 -6.78 -4.59
CA VAL A 60 -1.64 -6.16 -5.64
C VAL A 60 -2.31 -6.24 -7.00
N GLU A 61 -2.90 -7.39 -7.35
CA GLU A 61 -3.59 -7.55 -8.63
C GLU A 61 -4.79 -6.60 -8.76
N ILE A 62 -5.56 -6.42 -7.69
CA ILE A 62 -6.71 -5.50 -7.67
C ILE A 62 -6.24 -4.05 -7.79
N CYS A 63 -5.27 -3.65 -6.98
CA CYS A 63 -4.73 -2.28 -7.06
C CYS A 63 -4.12 -2.00 -8.44
N ARG A 64 -3.42 -2.96 -9.05
CA ARG A 64 -2.88 -2.82 -10.42
C ARG A 64 -3.94 -2.68 -11.51
N LYS A 65 -5.15 -3.21 -11.30
CA LYS A 65 -6.26 -3.05 -12.25
C LYS A 65 -6.86 -1.64 -12.20
N ALA A 66 -6.81 -0.99 -11.05
CA ALA A 66 -7.35 0.35 -10.83
C ALA A 66 -6.28 1.46 -10.98
N CYS A 67 -5.03 1.17 -10.62
CA CYS A 67 -3.90 2.11 -10.64
C CYS A 67 -2.66 1.42 -11.23
N ASP A 68 -2.24 1.86 -12.42
CA ASP A 68 -1.05 1.32 -13.11
C ASP A 68 0.23 1.50 -12.26
N ASN A 69 0.30 2.59 -11.49
CA ASN A 69 1.41 2.91 -10.58
C ASN A 69 1.27 2.18 -9.24
N THR A 70 1.04 0.87 -9.28
CA THR A 70 0.98 0.02 -8.07
C THR A 70 2.33 -0.64 -7.79
N TYR A 71 2.94 -0.21 -6.70
CA TYR A 71 4.20 -0.71 -6.17
C TYR A 71 3.95 -1.79 -5.13
N TYR A 72 4.69 -2.89 -5.27
CA TYR A 72 4.64 -3.98 -4.32
C TYR A 72 5.96 -4.13 -3.58
N ILE A 73 5.95 -3.87 -2.27
CA ILE A 73 7.15 -3.82 -1.45
C ILE A 73 7.03 -4.75 -0.23
N GLN A 74 8.13 -5.42 0.12
CA GLN A 74 8.24 -6.13 1.40
C GLN A 74 8.91 -5.24 2.46
N THR A 75 9.79 -4.35 2.01
CA THR A 75 10.60 -3.46 2.83
C THR A 75 10.69 -2.08 2.18
N LEU A 76 11.06 -1.08 2.96
CA LEU A 76 11.29 0.29 2.47
C LEU A 76 12.38 0.35 1.39
N ASP A 77 13.34 -0.56 1.44
CA ASP A 77 14.42 -0.65 0.45
C ASP A 77 13.93 -1.11 -0.93
N ASP A 78 12.75 -1.73 -1.00
CA ASP A 78 12.12 -2.11 -2.28
C ASP A 78 11.44 -0.91 -2.97
N LEU A 79 11.24 0.22 -2.27
CA LEU A 79 10.55 1.38 -2.79
C LEU A 79 11.54 2.42 -3.32
N ASP A 80 11.62 2.54 -4.65
CA ASP A 80 12.34 3.65 -5.26
C ASP A 80 11.47 4.92 -5.22
N LEU A 81 11.77 5.80 -4.27
CA LEU A 81 11.04 7.06 -4.07
C LEU A 81 11.13 7.99 -5.28
N ASN A 82 12.09 7.80 -6.20
CA ASN A 82 12.12 8.56 -7.45
C ASN A 82 10.94 8.21 -8.37
N GLN A 83 10.39 7.00 -8.24
CA GLN A 83 9.19 6.58 -8.99
C GLN A 83 7.93 7.29 -8.49
N LEU A 84 7.97 7.85 -7.27
CA LEU A 84 6.90 8.66 -6.69
C LEU A 84 7.08 10.17 -6.89
N GLY A 85 8.11 10.61 -7.62
CA GLY A 85 8.42 12.05 -7.74
C GLY A 85 7.41 12.88 -8.55
N SER A 86 6.47 12.24 -9.24
CA SER A 86 5.45 12.90 -10.07
C SER A 86 4.01 12.64 -9.64
N VAL A 87 3.81 11.98 -8.49
CA VAL A 87 2.48 11.64 -7.97
C VAL A 87 2.12 12.60 -6.83
N GLU A 88 0.89 13.12 -6.84
CA GLU A 88 0.41 14.05 -5.81
C GLU A 88 -0.21 13.27 -4.64
N THR A 89 -0.94 12.19 -4.97
CA THR A 89 -1.64 11.36 -3.98
C THR A 89 -1.12 9.92 -4.00
N VAL A 90 -0.74 9.41 -2.82
CA VAL A 90 -0.28 8.02 -2.65
C VAL A 90 -1.19 7.28 -1.68
N GLY A 91 -1.77 6.18 -2.15
CA GLY A 91 -2.53 5.24 -1.32
C GLY A 91 -1.62 4.14 -0.78
N ILE A 92 -1.74 3.82 0.50
CA ILE A 92 -0.95 2.77 1.14
C ILE A 92 -1.87 1.71 1.74
N THR A 93 -1.64 0.44 1.40
CA THR A 93 -2.38 -0.70 1.94
C THR A 93 -1.43 -1.84 2.32
N ALA A 94 -1.84 -2.71 3.23
CA ALA A 94 -1.04 -3.83 3.70
C ALA A 94 -1.81 -5.15 3.69
N GLY A 95 -1.13 -6.23 3.29
CA GLY A 95 -1.68 -7.57 3.35
C GLY A 95 -1.94 -8.01 4.79
N ALA A 96 -2.98 -8.82 4.99
CA ALA A 96 -3.43 -9.31 6.30
C ALA A 96 -2.36 -10.09 7.10
N SER A 97 -1.34 -10.62 6.42
CA SER A 97 -0.23 -11.36 7.03
C SER A 97 0.93 -10.48 7.48
N THR A 98 0.84 -9.16 7.30
CA THR A 98 1.85 -8.21 7.80
C THR A 98 1.54 -7.94 9.28
N PRO A 99 2.30 -8.51 10.24
CA PRO A 99 1.98 -8.34 11.65
C PRO A 99 2.18 -6.88 12.07
N ASN A 100 1.19 -6.31 12.76
CA ASN A 100 1.21 -4.94 13.27
C ASN A 100 1.91 -4.85 14.64
N ASN A 101 3.05 -5.54 14.81
CA ASN A 101 3.74 -5.64 16.09
C ASN A 101 5.17 -5.13 16.01
#